data_AF-A0A7M7KF63-F1
#
_entry.id   AF-A0A7M7KF63-F1
#
_cell.length_a   1.000
_cell.length_b   1.000
_cell.length_c   1.000
_cell.angle_alpha   90.00
_cell.angle_beta   90.00
_cell.angle_gamma   90.00
#
_symmetry.space_group_name_H-M   'P 1'
#
loop_
_entity.id
_entity.type
_entity.pdbx_description
1 polymer ?
#
loop_
_entity_poly.entity_id
_entity_poly.type
_entity_poly.pdbx_seq_one_letter_code
_entity_poly.pdbx_strand_id
1 'polypeptide(L)'
;MDELPNLVPLEPLAALGRLSKLRNELQTNKDYVPLEDSFKDVSVWNSHLAQESLPRWFDGIWLMAECYFYRRIFESFQMTSKLKTYDYFGEQKETALETSMLAVNALTGTLSASTVCLSQLIEVSLWGNKCDLSFTAGKPTSQKANPISTLETLRPNILQDDTVELIEYIYSKKKLKVSFVLDNAAFELITDLVLMDYMMTHGLASQICIYVKMMPWFVSDALGHDVSYVIDRLEQSDSASTASLGQRCREHIASKQWTIEERTYWTLPFDYADMSHRDPQLYDELAHSDLIIFKGDLNYRKLVGDRAWKPTTKFRISLMGFEPAPLVTLRTIKTDTVTGLAEGVAEVEEKKCAEWMVSSEFAVVEFVNPRS
;
A
#
# COMPACT_ATOMS: atom_id res chain seq x y z
N MET A 1 -56.80 -10.27 8.82
CA MET A 1 -55.56 -9.54 9.17
C MET A 1 -54.45 -10.39 8.61
N ASP A 2 -54.18 -10.25 7.33
CA ASP A 2 -53.10 -10.98 6.68
C ASP A 2 -51.79 -10.32 7.09
N GLU A 3 -50.91 -11.10 7.71
CA GLU A 3 -49.53 -10.71 7.98
C GLU A 3 -48.84 -10.41 6.65
N LEU A 4 -48.46 -9.15 6.47
CA LEU A 4 -47.55 -8.75 5.40
C LEU A 4 -46.30 -9.63 5.49
N PRO A 5 -45.89 -10.33 4.42
CA PRO A 5 -44.68 -11.13 4.44
C PRO A 5 -43.53 -10.21 4.84
N ASN A 6 -42.78 -10.61 5.87
CA ASN A 6 -41.54 -9.95 6.27
C ASN A 6 -40.66 -9.77 5.02
N LEU A 7 -40.65 -8.56 4.49
CA LEU A 7 -39.74 -8.14 3.44
C LEU A 7 -38.36 -8.18 4.08
N VAL A 8 -37.68 -9.32 3.99
CA VAL A 8 -36.24 -9.39 4.18
C VAL A 8 -35.67 -8.33 3.23
N PRO A 9 -35.03 -7.27 3.74
CA PRO A 9 -34.47 -6.24 2.87
C PRO A 9 -33.59 -6.95 1.84
N LEU A 10 -33.75 -6.62 0.56
CA LEU A 10 -32.81 -7.07 -0.47
C LEU A 10 -31.40 -6.79 0.05
N GLU A 11 -30.51 -7.77 0.05
CA GLU A 11 -29.22 -7.68 0.73
C GLU A 11 -28.42 -6.39 0.41
N PRO A 12 -28.43 -5.86 -0.83
CA PRO A 12 -27.85 -4.55 -1.12
C PRO A 12 -28.44 -3.41 -0.29
N LEU A 13 -29.76 -3.39 -0.07
CA LEU A 13 -30.43 -2.39 0.79
C LEU A 13 -30.01 -2.53 2.25
N ALA A 14 -29.77 -3.76 2.73
CA ALA A 14 -29.28 -4.00 4.09
C ALA A 14 -27.86 -3.43 4.28
N ALA A 15 -26.96 -3.70 3.34
CA ALA A 15 -25.61 -3.13 3.34
C ALA A 15 -25.65 -1.59 3.27
N LEU A 16 -26.45 -1.02 2.37
CA LEU A 16 -26.65 0.44 2.25
C LEU A 16 -27.19 1.08 3.54
N GLY A 17 -28.09 0.39 4.25
CA GLY A 17 -28.59 0.82 5.56
C GLY A 17 -27.48 0.90 6.60
N ARG A 18 -26.60 -0.11 6.68
CA ARG A 18 -25.44 -0.12 7.60
C ARG A 18 -24.41 0.96 7.24
N LEU A 19 -24.14 1.17 5.94
CA LEU A 19 -23.25 2.25 5.47
C LEU A 19 -23.83 3.64 5.78
N SER A 20 -25.13 3.83 5.60
CA SER A 20 -25.81 5.09 5.94
C SER A 20 -25.74 5.37 7.45
N LYS A 21 -25.90 4.33 8.28
CA LYS A 21 -25.74 4.41 9.73
C LYS A 21 -24.30 4.79 10.11
N LEU A 22 -23.30 4.12 9.51
CA LEU A 22 -21.88 4.42 9.73
C LEU A 22 -21.55 5.87 9.38
N ARG A 23 -22.01 6.36 8.22
CA ARG A 23 -21.83 7.77 7.83
C ARG A 23 -22.42 8.72 8.87
N ASN A 24 -23.62 8.44 9.37
CA ASN A 24 -24.23 9.26 10.41
C ASN A 24 -23.45 9.19 11.73
N GLU A 25 -23.00 8.00 12.16
CA GLU A 25 -22.16 7.82 13.35
C GLU A 25 -20.89 8.68 13.27
N LEU A 26 -20.19 8.65 12.13
CA LEU A 26 -19.04 9.50 11.84
C LEU A 26 -19.38 10.98 11.91
N GLN A 27 -20.39 11.44 11.14
CA GLN A 27 -20.76 12.86 11.06
C GLN A 27 -21.26 13.45 12.39
N THR A 28 -21.73 12.61 13.30
CA THR A 28 -22.27 13.03 14.61
C THR A 28 -21.34 12.69 15.78
N ASN A 29 -20.07 12.36 15.50
CA ASN A 29 -19.05 12.00 16.49
C ASN A 29 -19.51 10.96 17.54
N LYS A 30 -20.24 9.93 17.10
CA LYS A 30 -20.70 8.88 18.01
C LYS A 30 -19.54 8.01 18.48
N ASP A 31 -19.74 7.38 19.63
CA ASP A 31 -18.82 6.35 20.11
C ASP A 31 -18.76 5.17 19.12
N TYR A 32 -17.59 4.56 19.00
CA TYR A 32 -17.40 3.30 18.31
C TYR A 32 -18.24 2.22 18.97
N VAL A 33 -18.73 1.30 18.15
CA VAL A 33 -19.52 0.17 18.60
C VAL A 33 -18.76 -1.14 18.32
N PRO A 34 -18.94 -2.19 19.13
CA PRO A 34 -18.39 -3.50 18.85
C PRO A 34 -18.81 -3.99 17.46
N LEU A 35 -17.90 -4.71 16.80
CA LEU A 35 -18.17 -5.43 15.56
C LEU A 35 -19.04 -6.66 15.82
N GLU A 36 -19.95 -6.94 14.90
CA GLU A 36 -21.01 -7.95 15.02
C GLU A 36 -20.90 -9.10 14.00
N ASP A 37 -20.04 -8.96 12.99
CA ASP A 37 -19.85 -10.02 11.98
C ASP A 37 -19.06 -11.22 12.52
N SER A 38 -18.87 -12.24 11.67
CA SER A 38 -18.19 -13.49 12.04
C SER A 38 -16.81 -13.63 11.40
N PHE A 39 -16.18 -12.53 10.98
CA PHE A 39 -14.83 -12.57 10.42
C PHE A 39 -13.78 -12.84 11.51
N LYS A 40 -12.65 -13.42 11.11
CA LYS A 40 -11.65 -13.98 12.04
C LYS A 40 -10.95 -12.95 12.94
N ASP A 41 -11.03 -11.66 12.61
CA ASP A 41 -10.37 -10.57 13.35
C ASP A 41 -11.26 -9.91 14.41
N VAL A 42 -12.55 -10.27 14.48
CA VAL A 42 -13.55 -9.60 15.33
C VAL A 42 -13.17 -9.62 16.80
N SER A 43 -12.62 -10.73 17.29
CA SER A 43 -12.18 -10.84 18.70
C SER A 43 -11.06 -9.85 19.02
N VAL A 44 -10.12 -9.66 18.10
CA VAL A 44 -8.98 -8.75 18.25
C VAL A 44 -9.46 -7.30 18.24
N TRP A 45 -10.31 -6.95 17.28
CA TRP A 45 -10.92 -5.62 17.19
C TRP A 45 -11.75 -5.27 18.42
N ASN A 46 -12.67 -6.14 18.82
CA ASN A 46 -13.55 -5.86 19.96
C ASN A 46 -12.78 -5.77 21.28
N SER A 47 -11.73 -6.57 21.45
CA SER A 47 -10.84 -6.48 22.61
C SER A 47 -10.11 -5.13 22.67
N HIS A 48 -9.66 -4.62 21.52
CA HIS A 48 -9.01 -3.32 21.43
C HIS A 48 -9.98 -2.15 21.64
N LEU A 49 -11.15 -2.19 20.98
CA LEU A 49 -12.21 -1.18 21.14
C LEU A 49 -12.65 -1.03 22.60
N ALA A 50 -12.70 -2.13 23.37
CA ALA A 50 -13.04 -2.10 24.78
C ALA A 50 -11.97 -1.43 25.67
N GLN A 51 -10.75 -1.26 25.18
CA GLN A 51 -9.63 -0.62 25.89
C GLN A 51 -9.46 0.86 25.50
N GLU A 52 -10.13 1.31 24.43
CA GLU A 52 -10.04 2.68 23.95
C GLU A 52 -10.66 3.66 24.96
N SER A 53 -9.85 4.61 25.42
CA SER A 53 -10.28 5.63 26.39
C SER A 53 -11.18 6.70 25.76
N LEU A 54 -11.00 6.97 24.46
CA LEU A 54 -11.75 7.94 23.67
C LEU A 54 -12.19 7.29 22.35
N PRO A 55 -13.18 6.37 22.38
CA PRO A 55 -13.59 5.61 21.20
C PRO A 55 -14.49 6.47 20.29
N ARG A 56 -14.05 7.66 19.87
CA ARG A 56 -14.85 8.63 19.10
C ARG A 56 -14.11 9.05 17.85
N TRP A 57 -14.86 9.35 16.80
CA TRP A 57 -14.34 9.68 15.48
C TRP A 57 -13.41 10.90 15.44
N PHE A 58 -13.68 11.94 16.24
CA PHE A 58 -12.90 13.18 16.23
C PHE A 58 -12.04 13.40 17.48
N ASP A 59 -12.08 12.48 18.45
CA ASP A 59 -11.32 12.59 19.71
C ASP A 59 -10.25 11.49 19.85
N GLY A 60 -10.35 10.41 19.07
CA GLY A 60 -9.45 9.27 19.12
C GLY A 60 -8.20 9.39 18.24
N ILE A 61 -7.41 8.31 18.20
CA ILE A 61 -6.22 8.19 17.34
C ILE A 61 -6.65 8.09 15.88
N TRP A 62 -6.08 8.94 15.00
CA TRP A 62 -6.48 9.01 13.59
C TRP A 62 -6.32 7.67 12.85
N LEU A 63 -5.15 7.02 12.97
CA LEU A 63 -4.92 5.68 12.42
C LEU A 63 -6.00 4.67 12.83
N MET A 64 -6.41 4.68 14.10
CA MET A 64 -7.48 3.80 14.62
C MET A 64 -8.82 4.15 13.98
N ALA A 65 -9.18 5.43 13.92
CA ALA A 65 -10.43 5.91 13.34
C ALA A 65 -10.59 5.49 11.87
N GLU A 66 -9.55 5.65 11.05
CA GLU A 66 -9.60 5.27 9.64
C GLU A 66 -9.63 3.74 9.46
N CYS A 67 -8.80 2.99 10.19
CA CYS A 67 -8.84 1.54 10.12
C CYS A 67 -10.21 1.00 10.54
N TYR A 68 -10.80 1.56 11.61
CA TYR A 68 -12.13 1.19 12.07
C TYR A 68 -13.23 1.56 11.05
N PHE A 69 -13.09 2.70 10.37
CA PHE A 69 -13.99 3.10 9.28
C PHE A 69 -14.05 2.02 8.19
N TYR A 70 -12.90 1.62 7.63
CA TYR A 70 -12.86 0.59 6.59
C TYR A 70 -13.31 -0.77 7.11
N ARG A 71 -12.98 -1.13 8.36
CA ARG A 71 -13.46 -2.38 8.97
C ARG A 71 -14.98 -2.42 9.14
N ARG A 72 -15.63 -1.27 9.43
CA ARG A 72 -17.11 -1.14 9.51
C ARG A 72 -17.79 -1.12 8.13
N ILE A 73 -17.12 -0.59 7.10
CA ILE A 73 -17.59 -0.78 5.72
C ILE A 73 -17.57 -2.27 5.38
N PHE A 74 -16.45 -2.95 5.63
CA PHE A 74 -16.33 -4.39 5.41
C PHE A 74 -17.38 -5.20 6.19
N GLU A 75 -17.60 -4.90 7.47
CA GLU A 75 -18.68 -5.50 8.28
C GLU A 75 -20.03 -5.40 7.58
N SER A 76 -20.33 -4.23 6.98
CA SER A 76 -21.63 -3.99 6.33
C SER A 76 -21.92 -4.99 5.21
N PHE A 77 -20.89 -5.48 4.52
CA PHE A 77 -20.99 -6.54 3.51
C PHE A 77 -20.89 -7.94 4.11
N GLN A 78 -20.07 -8.15 5.15
CA GLN A 78 -19.99 -9.44 5.86
C GLN A 78 -21.30 -9.87 6.51
N MET A 79 -22.14 -8.91 6.88
CA MET A 79 -23.47 -9.15 7.46
C MET A 79 -24.52 -9.60 6.42
N THR A 80 -24.19 -9.58 5.12
CA THR A 80 -25.04 -10.13 4.05
C THR A 80 -24.71 -11.60 3.80
N SER A 81 -25.58 -12.36 3.11
CA SER A 81 -25.23 -13.74 2.74
C SER A 81 -24.49 -13.84 1.40
N LYS A 82 -24.80 -13.00 0.40
CA LYS A 82 -24.25 -13.11 -0.96
C LYS A 82 -23.14 -12.11 -1.28
N LEU A 83 -22.99 -11.03 -0.52
CA LEU A 83 -22.01 -9.98 -0.82
C LEU A 83 -20.75 -10.05 0.05
N LYS A 84 -20.53 -11.14 0.80
CA LYS A 84 -19.37 -11.29 1.69
C LYS A 84 -18.02 -11.23 0.98
N THR A 85 -17.98 -11.64 -0.29
CA THR A 85 -16.76 -11.61 -1.10
C THR A 85 -16.77 -10.49 -2.13
N TYR A 86 -17.75 -9.58 -2.07
CA TYR A 86 -17.87 -8.49 -3.01
C TYR A 86 -16.87 -7.40 -2.68
N ASP A 87 -15.99 -7.11 -3.64
CA ASP A 87 -15.09 -5.96 -3.58
C ASP A 87 -15.82 -4.72 -4.10
N TYR A 88 -16.36 -3.93 -3.17
CA TYR A 88 -17.06 -2.67 -3.46
C TYR A 88 -16.12 -1.55 -3.93
N PHE A 89 -14.82 -1.82 -4.01
CA PHE A 89 -13.81 -0.97 -4.63
C PHE A 89 -13.21 -1.59 -5.90
N GLY A 90 -13.67 -2.77 -6.32
CA GLY A 90 -13.11 -3.49 -7.48
C GLY A 90 -13.22 -2.69 -8.77
N GLU A 91 -14.41 -2.19 -9.11
CA GLU A 91 -14.67 -1.48 -10.38
C GLU A 91 -13.75 -0.26 -10.58
N GLN A 92 -13.51 0.53 -9.53
CA GLN A 92 -12.60 1.68 -9.62
C GLN A 92 -11.14 1.25 -9.80
N LYS A 93 -10.70 0.13 -9.19
CA LYS A 93 -9.34 -0.40 -9.34
C LYS A 93 -9.12 -0.95 -10.75
N GLU A 94 -10.11 -1.68 -11.27
CA GLU A 94 -10.10 -2.19 -12.65
C GLU A 94 -10.09 -1.03 -13.66
N THR A 95 -10.95 -0.03 -13.46
CA THR A 95 -11.01 1.17 -14.32
C THR A 95 -9.68 1.92 -14.29
N ALA A 96 -9.10 2.14 -13.10
CA ALA A 96 -7.80 2.77 -12.97
C ALA A 96 -6.74 2.02 -13.78
N LEU A 97 -6.67 0.69 -13.65
CA LEU A 97 -5.74 -0.12 -14.43
C LEU A 97 -5.91 0.07 -15.94
N GLU A 98 -7.15 -0.03 -16.45
CA GLU A 98 -7.41 0.14 -17.88
C GLU A 98 -6.96 1.51 -18.39
N THR A 99 -7.18 2.57 -17.62
CA THR A 99 -6.73 3.92 -17.98
C THR A 99 -5.20 4.05 -18.02
N SER A 100 -4.49 3.26 -17.23
CA SER A 100 -3.02 3.31 -17.14
C SER A 100 -2.31 2.43 -18.18
N MET A 101 -3.02 1.55 -18.91
CA MET A 101 -2.38 0.55 -19.79
C MET A 101 -1.47 1.15 -20.88
N LEU A 102 -1.73 2.39 -21.33
CA LEU A 102 -0.83 3.09 -22.25
C LEU A 102 0.52 3.42 -21.60
N ALA A 103 0.52 3.88 -20.35
CA ALA A 103 1.74 4.15 -19.59
C ALA A 103 2.48 2.86 -19.25
N VAL A 104 1.74 1.78 -18.94
CA VAL A 104 2.29 0.43 -18.73
C VAL A 104 3.03 -0.04 -19.98
N ASN A 105 2.41 0.07 -21.16
CA ASN A 105 3.03 -0.32 -22.42
C ASN A 105 4.28 0.51 -22.74
N ALA A 106 4.30 1.80 -22.41
CA ALA A 106 5.48 2.66 -22.57
C ALA A 106 6.62 2.26 -21.62
N LEU A 107 6.30 1.93 -20.36
CA LEU A 107 7.25 1.48 -19.36
C LEU A 107 7.90 0.16 -19.79
N THR A 108 7.11 -0.88 -20.07
CA THR A 108 7.63 -2.19 -20.46
C THR A 108 8.36 -2.14 -21.79
N GLY A 109 7.89 -1.33 -22.74
CA GLY A 109 8.57 -1.10 -24.01
C GLY A 109 9.97 -0.53 -23.80
N THR A 110 10.12 0.44 -22.89
CA THR A 110 11.42 1.01 -22.54
C THR A 110 12.33 -0.02 -21.89
N LEU A 111 11.81 -0.81 -20.95
CA LEU A 111 12.58 -1.89 -20.29
C LEU A 111 13.11 -2.92 -21.29
N SER A 112 12.35 -3.18 -22.36
CA SER A 112 12.77 -4.11 -23.42
C SER A 112 13.80 -3.50 -24.39
N ALA A 113 13.78 -2.18 -24.57
CA ALA A 113 14.55 -1.49 -25.61
C ALA A 113 15.81 -0.79 -25.09
N SER A 114 15.95 -0.60 -23.77
CA SER A 114 17.02 0.22 -23.18
C SER A 114 17.50 -0.37 -21.87
N THR A 115 18.75 -0.07 -21.52
CA THR A 115 19.30 -0.42 -20.20
C THR A 115 18.70 0.51 -19.16
N VAL A 116 17.97 -0.07 -18.21
CA VAL A 116 17.40 0.61 -17.05
C VAL A 116 18.09 0.10 -15.80
N CYS A 117 18.45 1.00 -14.88
CA CYS A 117 19.12 0.63 -13.65
C CYS A 117 18.12 0.49 -12.48
N LEU A 118 18.54 -0.21 -11.43
CA LEU A 118 17.72 -0.48 -10.26
C LEU A 118 17.18 0.80 -9.59
N SER A 119 17.99 1.87 -9.52
CA SER A 119 17.55 3.16 -8.95
C SER A 119 16.32 3.74 -9.65
N GLN A 120 16.28 3.69 -10.99
CA GLN A 120 15.15 4.17 -11.76
C GLN A 120 13.88 3.34 -11.48
N LEU A 121 14.02 2.03 -11.25
CA LEU A 121 12.87 1.18 -10.93
C LEU A 121 12.35 1.37 -9.51
N ILE A 122 13.25 1.62 -8.55
CA ILE A 122 12.88 2.02 -7.18
C ILE A 122 12.08 3.33 -7.24
N GLU A 123 12.53 4.31 -8.01
CA GLU A 123 11.82 5.58 -8.16
C GLU A 123 10.49 5.44 -8.92
N VAL A 124 10.42 4.59 -9.94
CA VAL A 124 9.14 4.28 -10.63
C VAL A 124 8.15 3.63 -9.67
N SER A 125 8.60 2.71 -8.81
CA SER A 125 7.78 2.10 -7.75
C SER A 125 7.36 3.11 -6.68
N LEU A 126 8.25 4.04 -6.29
CA LEU A 126 7.96 5.13 -5.35
C LEU A 126 6.86 6.06 -5.87
N TRP A 127 6.97 6.46 -7.14
CA TRP A 127 6.09 7.43 -7.77
C TRP A 127 4.89 6.82 -8.49
N GLY A 128 4.61 5.52 -8.34
CA GLY A 128 3.53 4.81 -9.04
C GLY A 128 2.21 5.59 -9.03
N ASN A 129 1.79 6.07 -7.86
CA ASN A 129 0.58 6.89 -7.70
C ASN A 129 0.57 8.20 -8.52
N LYS A 130 1.72 8.84 -8.67
CA LYS A 130 1.85 10.16 -9.30
C LYS A 130 2.11 10.06 -10.81
N CYS A 131 2.89 9.06 -11.21
CA CYS A 131 3.12 8.75 -12.61
C CYS A 131 1.78 8.51 -13.32
N ASP A 132 0.86 7.76 -12.73
CA ASP A 132 -0.49 7.53 -13.30
C ASP A 132 -1.30 8.83 -13.51
N LEU A 133 -1.38 9.68 -12.49
CA LEU A 133 -2.13 10.95 -12.53
C LEU A 133 -1.61 11.92 -13.60
N SER A 134 -0.29 11.93 -13.84
CA SER A 134 0.32 12.76 -14.89
C SER A 134 -0.12 12.35 -16.31
N PHE A 135 -0.52 11.08 -16.51
CA PHE A 135 -1.04 10.58 -17.78
C PHE A 135 -2.54 10.82 -17.97
N THR A 136 -3.32 10.78 -16.89
CA THR A 136 -4.78 10.92 -16.93
C THR A 136 -5.26 12.38 -16.95
N ALA A 137 -4.40 13.34 -16.54
CA ALA A 137 -4.74 14.77 -16.42
C ALA A 137 -4.93 15.57 -17.75
N GLY A 138 -5.15 14.90 -18.89
CA GLY A 138 -5.82 15.50 -20.05
C GLY A 138 -5.15 16.69 -20.76
N LYS A 139 -3.88 17.01 -20.51
CA LYS A 139 -3.15 17.97 -21.35
C LYS A 139 -2.66 17.27 -22.63
N PRO A 140 -3.09 17.69 -23.83
CA PRO A 140 -2.61 17.12 -25.08
C PRO A 140 -1.22 17.69 -25.39
N THR A 141 -0.21 17.23 -24.66
CA THR A 141 1.17 17.34 -25.11
C THR A 141 1.54 16.05 -25.81
N SER A 142 1.98 16.20 -27.06
CA SER A 142 2.22 15.20 -28.10
C SER A 142 3.37 14.22 -27.82
N GLN A 143 3.57 13.80 -26.57
CA GLN A 143 4.44 12.68 -26.20
C GLN A 143 3.77 11.84 -25.12
N LYS A 144 3.46 10.59 -25.48
CA LYS A 144 3.16 9.47 -24.59
C LYS A 144 4.38 9.29 -23.67
N ALA A 145 4.44 10.01 -22.55
CA ALA A 145 5.62 10.01 -21.72
C ALA A 145 5.85 8.61 -21.13
N ASN A 146 7.11 8.22 -21.02
CA ASN A 146 7.49 6.99 -20.34
C ASN A 146 7.67 7.34 -18.85
N PRO A 147 7.16 6.55 -17.88
CA PRO A 147 7.37 6.83 -16.45
C PRO A 147 8.85 7.06 -16.07
N ILE A 148 9.79 6.42 -16.76
CA ILE A 148 11.23 6.64 -16.53
C ILE A 148 11.67 8.06 -16.94
N SER A 149 11.05 8.64 -17.99
CA SER A 149 11.40 9.97 -18.50
C SER A 149 10.94 11.11 -17.58
N THR A 150 9.98 10.87 -16.67
CA THR A 150 9.50 11.89 -15.73
C THR A 150 10.33 11.94 -14.45
N LEU A 151 11.16 10.92 -14.18
CA LEU A 151 11.92 10.80 -12.93
C LEU A 151 12.85 11.99 -12.67
N GLU A 152 13.50 12.55 -13.70
CA GLU A 152 14.37 13.71 -13.54
C GLU A 152 13.64 14.91 -12.93
N THR A 153 12.35 15.07 -13.25
CA THR A 153 11.52 16.16 -12.71
C THR A 153 10.98 15.88 -11.31
N LEU A 154 10.86 14.60 -10.92
CA LEU A 154 10.32 14.16 -9.64
C LEU A 154 11.42 13.97 -8.58
N ARG A 155 12.64 13.65 -8.99
CA ARG A 155 13.77 13.38 -8.09
C ARG A 155 14.06 14.53 -7.10
N PRO A 156 13.95 15.82 -7.46
CA PRO A 156 14.11 16.92 -6.48
C PRO A 156 13.07 16.93 -5.35
N ASN A 157 11.96 16.20 -5.50
CA ASN A 157 10.90 16.11 -4.50
C ASN A 157 11.09 14.93 -3.52
N ILE A 158 12.17 14.16 -3.66
CA ILE A 158 12.55 13.15 -2.66
C ILE A 158 13.34 13.86 -1.56
N LEU A 159 12.71 14.08 -0.41
CA LEU A 159 13.23 14.93 0.68
C LEU A 159 14.26 14.23 1.57
N GLN A 160 14.18 12.90 1.64
CA GLN A 160 15.17 12.01 2.25
C GLN A 160 15.35 10.83 1.29
N ASP A 161 16.58 10.55 0.86
CA ASP A 161 16.86 9.62 -0.22
C ASP A 161 18.03 8.66 0.11
N ASP A 162 17.69 7.51 0.67
CA ASP A 162 18.64 6.43 0.97
C ASP A 162 18.79 5.43 -0.19
N THR A 163 18.35 5.78 -1.41
CA THR A 163 18.39 4.87 -2.58
C THR A 163 19.80 4.35 -2.88
N VAL A 164 20.83 5.19 -2.71
CA VAL A 164 22.23 4.78 -2.92
C VAL A 164 22.63 3.68 -1.94
N GLU A 165 22.38 3.89 -0.65
CA GLU A 165 22.72 2.91 0.40
C GLU A 165 21.95 1.60 0.20
N LEU A 166 20.66 1.70 -0.13
CA LEU A 166 19.82 0.54 -0.45
C LEU A 166 20.39 -0.27 -1.62
N ILE A 167 20.81 0.39 -2.70
CA ILE A 167 21.35 -0.28 -3.89
C ILE A 167 22.68 -0.96 -3.57
N GLU A 168 23.57 -0.29 -2.85
CA GLU A 168 24.83 -0.88 -2.38
C GLU A 168 24.57 -2.13 -1.54
N TYR A 169 23.60 -2.06 -0.61
CA TYR A 169 23.17 -3.21 0.18
C TYR A 169 22.67 -4.36 -0.71
N ILE A 170 21.77 -4.09 -1.66
CA ILE A 170 21.20 -5.11 -2.56
C ILE A 170 22.29 -5.83 -3.36
N TYR A 171 23.21 -5.07 -3.97
CA TYR A 171 24.29 -5.65 -4.76
C TYR A 171 25.33 -6.40 -3.91
N SER A 172 25.51 -6.02 -2.64
CA SER A 172 26.44 -6.68 -1.72
C SER A 172 26.00 -8.10 -1.31
N LYS A 173 24.68 -8.34 -1.21
CA LYS A 173 24.13 -9.62 -0.77
C LYS A 173 23.88 -10.58 -1.94
N LYS A 174 23.22 -10.10 -3.00
CA LYS A 174 22.67 -10.90 -4.13
C LYS A 174 21.73 -12.02 -3.67
N LYS A 175 20.82 -12.45 -4.55
CA LYS A 175 19.85 -13.53 -4.27
C LYS A 175 19.10 -13.35 -2.93
N LEU A 176 18.66 -12.14 -2.66
CA LEU A 176 17.88 -11.79 -1.48
C LEU A 176 16.55 -12.55 -1.43
N LYS A 177 16.06 -12.84 -0.23
CA LYS A 177 14.64 -13.04 0.05
C LYS A 177 14.01 -11.68 0.34
N VAL A 178 13.14 -11.22 -0.54
CA VAL A 178 12.56 -9.86 -0.46
C VAL A 178 11.08 -9.96 -0.13
N SER A 179 10.64 -9.22 0.88
CA SER A 179 9.22 -9.09 1.20
C SER A 179 8.72 -7.72 0.75
N PHE A 180 7.61 -7.68 0.02
CA PHE A 180 6.92 -6.45 -0.34
C PHE A 180 5.63 -6.36 0.46
N VAL A 181 5.44 -5.27 1.19
CA VAL A 181 4.17 -4.94 1.84
C VAL A 181 3.51 -3.87 0.98
N LEU A 182 2.52 -4.31 0.19
CA LEU A 182 1.93 -3.50 -0.88
C LEU A 182 1.02 -2.38 -0.33
N ASP A 183 0.87 -1.34 -1.15
CA ASP A 183 -0.10 -0.26 -0.99
C ASP A 183 -1.25 -0.48 -1.99
N ASN A 184 -1.27 0.27 -3.11
CA ASN A 184 -2.37 0.28 -4.06
C ASN A 184 -2.27 -0.80 -5.15
N ALA A 185 -3.43 -1.18 -5.68
CA ALA A 185 -3.59 -1.98 -6.88
C ALA A 185 -3.28 -1.16 -8.16
N ALA A 186 -3.73 -1.65 -9.32
CA ALA A 186 -3.62 -0.97 -10.61
C ALA A 186 -2.17 -0.58 -10.96
N PHE A 187 -1.92 0.68 -11.33
CA PHE A 187 -0.62 1.10 -11.86
C PHE A 187 0.51 1.00 -10.83
N GLU A 188 0.28 1.34 -9.56
CA GLU A 188 1.31 1.20 -8.52
C GLU A 188 1.74 -0.27 -8.38
N LEU A 189 0.76 -1.19 -8.31
CA LEU A 189 1.05 -2.62 -8.29
C LEU A 189 1.88 -3.05 -9.51
N ILE A 190 1.60 -2.56 -10.71
CA ILE A 190 2.42 -2.88 -11.89
C ILE A 190 3.86 -2.41 -11.72
N THR A 191 4.08 -1.19 -11.21
CA THR A 191 5.43 -0.68 -10.96
C THR A 191 6.19 -1.53 -9.94
N ASP A 192 5.48 -2.08 -8.95
CA ASP A 192 6.05 -3.03 -7.99
C ASP A 192 6.37 -4.37 -8.65
N LEU A 193 5.47 -4.93 -9.47
CA LEU A 193 5.73 -6.16 -10.22
C LEU A 193 6.92 -6.02 -11.17
N VAL A 194 7.09 -4.85 -11.80
CA VAL A 194 8.26 -4.53 -12.63
C VAL A 194 9.55 -4.57 -11.81
N LEU A 195 9.55 -3.95 -10.62
CA LEU A 195 10.72 -3.97 -9.73
C LEU A 195 11.02 -5.40 -9.26
N MET A 196 10.00 -6.15 -8.86
CA MET A 196 10.11 -7.55 -8.46
C MET A 196 10.69 -8.43 -9.59
N ASP A 197 10.16 -8.33 -10.81
CA ASP A 197 10.62 -9.09 -11.98
C ASP A 197 12.07 -8.73 -12.34
N TYR A 198 12.42 -7.44 -12.28
CA TYR A 198 13.80 -7.01 -12.48
C TYR A 198 14.75 -7.65 -11.45
N MET A 199 14.38 -7.63 -10.16
CA MET A 199 15.20 -8.23 -9.10
C MET A 199 15.39 -9.73 -9.32
N MET A 200 14.36 -10.46 -9.75
CA MET A 200 14.44 -11.89 -10.06
C MET A 200 15.32 -12.16 -11.28
N THR A 201 15.04 -11.50 -12.40
CA THR A 201 15.70 -11.73 -13.69
C THR A 201 17.18 -11.35 -13.68
N HIS A 202 17.57 -10.37 -12.84
CA HIS A 202 18.97 -9.95 -12.67
C HIS A 202 19.69 -10.68 -11.53
N GLY A 203 19.06 -11.68 -10.90
CA GLY A 203 19.66 -12.48 -9.83
C GLY A 203 19.90 -11.71 -8.51
N LEU A 204 19.22 -10.57 -8.33
CA LEU A 204 19.26 -9.77 -7.11
C LEU A 204 18.38 -10.37 -6.02
N ALA A 205 17.27 -11.01 -6.40
CA ALA A 205 16.40 -11.78 -5.53
C ALA A 205 16.37 -13.26 -5.94
N SER A 206 16.18 -14.15 -4.97
CA SER A 206 15.87 -15.57 -5.22
C SER A 206 14.43 -15.94 -4.90
N GLN A 207 13.79 -15.14 -4.03
CA GLN A 207 12.41 -15.34 -3.60
C GLN A 207 11.79 -13.98 -3.28
N ILE A 208 10.53 -13.81 -3.64
CA ILE A 208 9.74 -12.63 -3.31
C ILE A 208 8.46 -13.05 -2.58
N CYS A 209 8.21 -12.44 -1.42
CA CYS A 209 6.97 -12.58 -0.68
C CYS A 209 6.15 -11.30 -0.85
N ILE A 210 4.91 -11.41 -1.33
CA ILE A 210 4.03 -10.30 -1.64
C ILE A 210 2.91 -10.29 -0.61
N TYR A 211 2.96 -9.36 0.33
CA TYR A 211 1.91 -9.16 1.33
C TYR A 211 0.84 -8.22 0.80
N VAL A 212 -0.39 -8.72 0.78
CA VAL A 212 -1.61 -8.01 0.36
C VAL A 212 -2.57 -7.82 1.53
N LYS A 213 -3.54 -6.93 1.37
CA LYS A 213 -4.63 -6.78 2.35
C LYS A 213 -5.62 -7.94 2.21
N MET A 214 -6.36 -8.25 3.28
CA MET A 214 -7.30 -9.38 3.30
C MET A 214 -8.76 -8.99 3.02
N MET A 215 -9.05 -7.70 2.96
CA MET A 215 -10.38 -7.15 2.74
C MET A 215 -10.24 -5.85 1.95
N PRO A 216 -11.25 -5.40 1.19
CA PRO A 216 -11.21 -4.08 0.56
C PRO A 216 -10.84 -3.01 1.59
N TRP A 217 -9.71 -2.35 1.37
CA TRP A 217 -9.03 -1.53 2.37
C TRP A 217 -8.56 -0.24 1.72
N PHE A 218 -8.73 0.89 2.41
CA PHE A 218 -8.25 2.20 1.97
C PHE A 218 -8.49 2.51 0.48
N VAL A 219 -9.68 2.13 -0.02
CA VAL A 219 -10.16 2.37 -1.40
C VAL A 219 -9.38 1.57 -2.44
N SER A 220 -8.08 1.77 -2.57
CA SER A 220 -7.27 1.24 -3.66
C SER A 220 -6.28 0.15 -3.25
N ASP A 221 -6.20 -0.22 -1.97
CA ASP A 221 -5.20 -1.20 -1.54
C ASP A 221 -5.35 -2.56 -2.24
N ALA A 222 -4.21 -3.17 -2.55
CA ALA A 222 -4.14 -4.43 -3.26
C ALA A 222 -4.57 -5.64 -2.41
N LEU A 223 -5.45 -6.45 -2.99
CA LEU A 223 -5.90 -7.77 -2.54
C LEU A 223 -5.27 -8.87 -3.39
N GLY A 224 -5.36 -10.12 -2.94
CA GLY A 224 -4.82 -11.27 -3.69
C GLY A 224 -5.42 -11.41 -5.09
N HIS A 225 -6.73 -11.14 -5.25
CA HIS A 225 -7.37 -11.17 -6.56
C HIS A 225 -6.94 -10.00 -7.47
N ASP A 226 -6.56 -8.85 -6.92
CA ASP A 226 -6.09 -7.71 -7.73
C ASP A 226 -4.73 -8.03 -8.38
N VAL A 227 -3.85 -8.74 -7.67
CA VAL A 227 -2.58 -9.22 -8.24
C VAL A 227 -2.83 -10.16 -9.41
N SER A 228 -3.78 -11.10 -9.24
CA SER A 228 -4.14 -12.04 -10.31
C SER A 228 -4.74 -11.31 -11.51
N TYR A 229 -5.66 -10.37 -11.25
CA TYR A 229 -6.29 -9.55 -12.29
C TYR A 229 -5.28 -8.72 -13.08
N VAL A 230 -4.36 -8.03 -12.39
CA VAL A 230 -3.29 -7.25 -13.05
C VAL A 230 -2.45 -8.15 -13.94
N ILE A 231 -2.03 -9.32 -13.47
CA ILE A 231 -1.22 -10.27 -14.26
C ILE A 231 -2.00 -10.77 -15.48
N ASP A 232 -3.27 -11.13 -15.33
CA ASP A 232 -4.15 -11.53 -16.44
C ASP A 232 -4.22 -10.41 -17.51
N ARG A 233 -4.37 -9.15 -17.09
CA ARG A 233 -4.44 -8.00 -18.00
C ARG A 233 -3.10 -7.70 -18.68
N LEU A 234 -1.98 -7.87 -17.98
CA LEU A 234 -0.65 -7.75 -18.58
C LEU A 234 -0.45 -8.78 -19.70
N GLU A 235 -0.78 -10.04 -19.46
CA GLU A 235 -0.66 -11.13 -20.44
C GLU A 235 -1.54 -10.96 -21.68
N GLN A 236 -2.71 -10.34 -21.51
CA GLN A 236 -3.65 -10.05 -22.59
C GLN A 236 -3.30 -8.78 -23.38
N SER A 237 -2.22 -8.07 -23.03
CA SER A 237 -1.82 -6.86 -23.74
C SER A 237 -1.32 -7.16 -25.15
N ASP A 238 -1.71 -6.33 -26.12
CA ASP A 238 -1.18 -6.37 -27.49
C ASP A 238 0.31 -5.96 -27.56
N SER A 239 0.83 -5.31 -26.51
CA SER A 239 2.25 -4.98 -26.41
C SER A 239 3.05 -6.21 -25.99
N ALA A 240 3.93 -6.70 -26.88
CA ALA A 240 4.74 -7.89 -26.62
C ALA A 240 5.56 -7.79 -25.32
N SER A 241 6.15 -6.63 -25.02
CA SER A 241 6.93 -6.42 -23.79
C SER A 241 6.06 -6.51 -22.53
N THR A 242 4.81 -6.02 -22.60
CA THR A 242 3.84 -6.09 -21.50
C THR A 242 3.33 -7.51 -21.31
N ALA A 243 2.95 -8.19 -22.39
CA ALA A 243 2.53 -9.58 -22.34
C ALA A 243 3.62 -10.49 -21.76
N SER A 244 4.88 -10.28 -22.17
CA SER A 244 6.02 -11.01 -21.61
C SER A 244 6.27 -10.73 -20.13
N LEU A 245 6.02 -9.51 -19.64
CA LEU A 245 6.07 -9.23 -18.20
C LEU A 245 5.01 -10.05 -17.45
N GLY A 246 3.76 -10.03 -17.92
CA GLY A 246 2.67 -10.82 -17.33
C GLY A 246 3.01 -12.31 -17.24
N GLN A 247 3.54 -12.88 -18.32
CA GLN A 247 3.96 -14.28 -18.38
C GLN A 247 5.04 -14.60 -17.34
N ARG A 248 6.09 -13.78 -17.24
CA ARG A 248 7.15 -13.97 -16.23
C ARG A 248 6.62 -13.88 -14.80
N CYS A 249 5.77 -12.89 -14.51
CA CYS A 249 5.11 -12.78 -13.20
C CYS A 249 4.33 -14.05 -12.86
N ARG A 250 3.54 -14.58 -13.81
CA ARG A 250 2.78 -15.83 -13.61
C ARG A 250 3.71 -17.03 -13.40
N GLU A 251 4.80 -17.12 -14.16
CA GLU A 251 5.80 -18.18 -14.02
C GLU A 251 6.52 -18.13 -12.66
N HIS A 252 6.86 -16.94 -12.16
CA HIS A 252 7.45 -16.76 -10.84
C HIS A 252 6.51 -17.23 -9.72
N ILE A 253 5.20 -16.96 -9.85
CA ILE A 253 4.19 -17.47 -8.91
C ILE A 253 4.05 -18.99 -9.03
N ALA A 254 3.91 -19.52 -10.25
CA ALA A 254 3.73 -20.95 -10.50
C ALA A 254 4.93 -21.80 -10.01
N SER A 255 6.14 -21.25 -10.13
CA SER A 255 7.38 -21.86 -9.63
C SER A 255 7.63 -21.64 -8.13
N LYS A 256 6.72 -20.94 -7.43
CA LYS A 256 6.84 -20.56 -6.01
C LYS A 256 8.05 -19.69 -5.69
N GLN A 257 8.63 -19.05 -6.70
CA GLN A 257 9.62 -18.00 -6.49
C GLN A 257 8.94 -16.75 -5.92
N TRP A 258 7.70 -16.49 -6.33
CA TRP A 258 6.82 -15.49 -5.74
C TRP A 258 5.71 -16.18 -4.94
N THR A 259 5.44 -15.67 -3.75
CA THR A 259 4.30 -16.08 -2.92
C THR A 259 3.43 -14.87 -2.62
N ILE A 260 2.11 -15.04 -2.66
CA ILE A 260 1.14 -14.00 -2.28
C ILE A 260 0.59 -14.39 -0.91
N GLU A 261 0.78 -13.53 0.07
CA GLU A 261 0.50 -13.80 1.47
C GLU A 261 -0.52 -12.80 2.03
N GLU A 262 -1.59 -13.34 2.61
CA GLU A 262 -2.62 -12.57 3.31
C GLU A 262 -2.44 -12.74 4.82
N ARG A 263 -2.37 -11.63 5.55
CA ARG A 263 -2.27 -11.62 7.02
C ARG A 263 -3.21 -10.59 7.61
N THR A 264 -3.86 -10.95 8.72
CA THR A 264 -4.83 -10.11 9.44
C THR A 264 -4.22 -8.78 9.86
N TYR A 265 -2.95 -8.80 10.27
CA TYR A 265 -2.27 -7.64 10.85
C TYR A 265 -2.30 -6.39 9.97
N TRP A 266 -2.18 -6.57 8.65
CA TRP A 266 -2.16 -5.46 7.69
C TRP A 266 -3.46 -4.64 7.72
N THR A 267 -4.58 -5.27 8.10
CA THR A 267 -5.91 -4.66 8.21
C THR A 267 -6.39 -4.52 9.67
N LEU A 268 -5.49 -4.62 10.65
CA LEU A 268 -5.72 -4.27 12.05
C LEU A 268 -5.35 -2.79 12.30
N PRO A 269 -5.79 -2.17 13.41
CA PRO A 269 -5.51 -0.74 13.66
C PRO A 269 -4.13 -0.48 14.26
N PHE A 270 -3.34 -1.53 14.50
CA PHE A 270 -2.07 -1.43 15.21
C PHE A 270 -0.95 -0.91 14.30
N ASP A 271 -0.06 -0.14 14.91
CA ASP A 271 1.25 0.15 14.34
C ASP A 271 2.13 -1.12 14.29
N TYR A 272 3.25 -1.04 13.60
CA TYR A 272 4.13 -2.19 13.40
C TYR A 272 5.03 -2.49 14.60
N ALA A 273 5.28 -1.53 15.49
CA ALA A 273 6.06 -1.78 16.71
C ALA A 273 5.38 -2.79 17.64
N ASP A 274 4.05 -2.77 17.68
CA ASP A 274 3.25 -3.74 18.44
C ASP A 274 3.23 -5.17 17.85
N MET A 275 3.74 -5.37 16.62
CA MET A 275 3.59 -6.63 15.90
C MET A 275 4.25 -7.81 16.63
N SER A 276 5.43 -7.61 17.21
CA SER A 276 6.14 -8.66 17.95
C SER A 276 5.35 -9.20 19.16
N HIS A 277 4.44 -8.40 19.72
CA HIS A 277 3.60 -8.78 20.85
C HIS A 277 2.25 -9.35 20.41
N ARG A 278 1.67 -8.78 19.35
CA ARG A 278 0.30 -9.06 18.91
C ARG A 278 0.22 -10.16 17.86
N ASP A 279 1.23 -10.28 17.01
CA ASP A 279 1.37 -11.32 15.99
C ASP A 279 2.85 -11.73 15.85
N PRO A 280 3.40 -12.41 16.88
CA PRO A 280 4.80 -12.84 16.89
C PRO A 280 5.13 -13.76 15.71
N GLN A 281 4.16 -14.53 15.21
CA GLN A 281 4.35 -15.38 14.04
C GLN A 281 4.65 -14.54 12.81
N LEU A 282 3.87 -13.49 12.53
CA LEU A 282 4.15 -12.60 11.40
C LEU A 282 5.48 -11.87 11.57
N TYR A 283 5.80 -11.42 12.78
CA TYR A 283 7.09 -10.78 13.05
C TYR A 283 8.27 -11.72 12.72
N ASP A 284 8.17 -12.99 13.15
CA ASP A 284 9.15 -14.03 12.84
C ASP A 284 9.21 -14.32 11.34
N GLU A 285 8.06 -14.41 10.64
CA GLU A 285 8.01 -14.57 9.18
C GLU A 285 8.77 -13.43 8.47
N LEU A 286 8.54 -12.18 8.87
CA LEU A 286 9.24 -11.02 8.33
C LEU A 286 10.75 -11.05 8.62
N ALA A 287 11.15 -11.56 9.79
CA ALA A 287 12.56 -11.66 10.19
C ALA A 287 13.39 -12.62 9.31
N HIS A 288 12.74 -13.52 8.57
CA HIS A 288 13.38 -14.38 7.57
C HIS A 288 13.68 -13.66 6.25
N SER A 289 13.24 -12.41 6.08
CA SER A 289 13.56 -11.59 4.93
C SER A 289 15.00 -11.07 5.00
N ASP A 290 15.63 -10.88 3.84
CA ASP A 290 16.88 -10.16 3.72
C ASP A 290 16.66 -8.66 3.44
N LEU A 291 15.47 -8.31 2.92
CA LEU A 291 14.99 -6.96 2.71
C LEU A 291 13.46 -6.94 2.77
N ILE A 292 12.87 -5.95 3.45
CA ILE A 292 11.43 -5.67 3.42
C ILE A 292 11.20 -4.30 2.78
N ILE A 293 10.33 -4.23 1.78
CA ILE A 293 9.95 -3.00 1.08
C ILE A 293 8.51 -2.67 1.46
N PHE A 294 8.33 -1.56 2.19
CA PHE A 294 7.03 -1.02 2.56
C PHE A 294 6.61 0.06 1.57
N LYS A 295 5.48 -0.14 0.89
CA LYS A 295 4.97 0.83 -0.10
C LYS A 295 3.98 1.81 0.54
N GLY A 296 4.05 3.07 0.14
CA GLY A 296 2.95 4.02 0.34
C GLY A 296 2.81 4.58 1.76
N ASP A 297 1.81 5.44 1.90
CA ASP A 297 1.65 6.32 3.05
C ASP A 297 1.12 5.61 4.30
N LEU A 298 0.12 4.72 4.15
CA LEU A 298 -0.43 3.99 5.28
C LEU A 298 0.60 3.06 5.95
N ASN A 299 1.43 2.38 5.15
CA ASN A 299 2.52 1.57 5.68
C ASN A 299 3.51 2.44 6.45
N TYR A 300 3.85 3.64 5.94
CA TYR A 300 4.72 4.57 6.65
C TYR A 300 4.14 4.99 7.99
N ARG A 301 2.86 5.40 8.00
CA ARG A 301 2.15 5.79 9.23
C ARG A 301 2.18 4.67 10.25
N LYS A 302 1.95 3.41 9.83
CA LYS A 302 2.07 2.24 10.71
C LYS A 302 3.51 1.92 11.14
N LEU A 303 4.52 2.20 10.33
CA LEU A 303 5.92 2.08 10.74
C LEU A 303 6.26 3.07 11.87
N VAL A 304 5.76 4.31 11.77
CA VAL A 304 6.08 5.39 12.71
C VAL A 304 5.01 5.63 13.79
N GLY A 305 3.98 4.78 13.84
CA GLY A 305 2.86 4.88 14.79
C GLY A 305 1.95 6.10 14.64
N ASP A 306 1.95 6.74 13.47
CA ASP A 306 1.11 7.90 13.14
C ASP A 306 1.21 9.04 14.17
N ARG A 307 2.43 9.30 14.69
CA ARG A 307 2.67 10.28 15.75
C ARG A 307 3.16 11.61 15.19
N ALA A 308 2.95 12.67 15.97
CA ALA A 308 3.49 14.00 15.73
C ALA A 308 5.00 14.07 16.06
N TRP A 309 5.80 13.34 15.28
CA TRP A 309 7.25 13.36 15.39
C TRP A 309 7.82 14.73 14.99
N LYS A 310 8.97 15.09 15.55
CA LYS A 310 9.78 16.14 14.92
C LYS A 310 10.28 15.60 13.57
N PRO A 311 10.19 16.35 12.46
CA PRO A 311 10.66 15.89 11.16
C PRO A 311 12.11 15.38 11.14
N THR A 312 12.96 15.93 12.00
CA THR A 312 14.38 15.56 12.13
C THR A 312 14.65 14.37 13.06
N THR A 313 13.60 13.78 13.64
CA THR A 313 13.72 12.52 14.41
C THR A 313 14.25 11.44 13.48
N LYS A 314 15.35 10.77 13.84
CA LYS A 314 15.90 9.69 12.99
C LYS A 314 14.85 8.62 12.72
N PHE A 315 14.73 8.19 11.46
CA PHE A 315 13.77 7.16 11.05
C PHE A 315 13.85 5.88 11.90
N ARG A 316 15.06 5.38 12.16
CA ARG A 316 15.26 4.21 13.05
C ARG A 316 14.64 4.37 14.45
N ILE A 317 14.64 5.58 15.00
CA ILE A 317 14.01 5.86 16.30
C ILE A 317 12.48 5.84 16.17
N SER A 318 11.93 6.39 15.08
CA SER A 318 10.49 6.41 14.86
C SER A 318 9.89 5.04 14.53
N LEU A 319 10.70 4.04 14.15
CA LEU A 319 10.27 2.63 14.08
C LEU A 319 9.89 2.01 15.44
N MET A 320 10.25 2.65 16.56
CA MET A 320 9.90 2.23 17.92
C MET A 320 10.27 0.75 18.22
N GLY A 321 11.38 0.28 17.65
CA GLY A 321 11.87 -1.09 17.82
C GLY A 321 11.35 -2.11 16.80
N PHE A 322 10.52 -1.71 15.83
CA PHE A 322 10.14 -2.55 14.70
C PHE A 322 11.33 -2.74 13.74
N GLU A 323 12.11 -3.79 13.96
CA GLU A 323 13.31 -4.10 13.17
C GLU A 323 13.43 -5.61 12.88
N PRO A 324 12.42 -6.26 12.28
CA PRO A 324 12.47 -7.71 12.04
C PRO A 324 13.60 -8.10 11.07
N ALA A 325 13.84 -7.26 10.06
CA ALA A 325 14.88 -7.42 9.04
C ALA A 325 15.27 -6.04 8.48
N PRO A 326 16.33 -5.93 7.65
CA PRO A 326 16.58 -4.72 6.89
C PRO A 326 15.34 -4.31 6.11
N LEU A 327 14.96 -3.04 6.20
CA LEU A 327 13.73 -2.52 5.60
C LEU A 327 13.95 -1.18 4.93
N VAL A 328 13.17 -0.91 3.89
CA VAL A 328 13.03 0.40 3.26
C VAL A 328 11.55 0.75 3.16
N THR A 329 11.22 2.02 3.35
CA THR A 329 9.92 2.56 2.97
C THR A 329 10.04 3.41 1.70
N LEU A 330 9.15 3.15 0.74
CA LEU A 330 9.00 3.94 -0.48
C LEU A 330 7.67 4.69 -0.37
N ARG A 331 7.73 5.94 0.09
CA ARG A 331 6.54 6.69 0.49
C ARG A 331 6.44 8.02 -0.24
N THR A 332 5.35 8.22 -0.98
CA THR A 332 4.86 9.57 -1.30
C THR A 332 4.15 10.12 -0.06
N ILE A 333 4.49 11.34 0.39
CA ILE A 333 3.97 11.94 1.61
C ILE A 333 2.52 12.42 1.36
N LYS A 334 1.57 11.86 2.11
CA LYS A 334 0.13 12.21 2.02
C LYS A 334 -0.49 12.58 3.37
N THR A 335 0.31 12.58 4.44
CA THR A 335 -0.14 12.78 5.82
C THR A 335 0.88 13.56 6.63
N ASP A 336 0.43 14.20 7.71
CA ASP A 336 1.14 15.15 8.57
C ASP A 336 2.17 14.51 9.53
N THR A 337 2.63 13.30 9.23
CA THR A 337 3.72 12.63 9.92
C THR A 337 4.89 12.40 8.98
N VAL A 338 6.10 12.78 9.39
CA VAL A 338 7.33 12.57 8.63
C VAL A 338 8.51 12.56 9.59
N THR A 339 9.51 11.76 9.29
CA THR A 339 10.74 11.62 10.07
C THR A 339 11.96 11.54 9.15
N GLY A 340 13.16 11.50 9.74
CA GLY A 340 14.43 11.31 9.04
C GLY A 340 14.91 12.48 8.18
N LEU A 341 14.18 13.59 8.10
CA LEU A 341 14.57 14.74 7.30
C LEU A 341 15.79 15.46 7.89
N ALA A 342 16.62 16.04 7.03
CA ALA A 342 17.68 16.93 7.46
C ALA A 342 17.12 18.23 8.08
N GLU A 343 17.89 18.83 9.00
CA GLU A 343 17.57 20.11 9.63
C GLU A 343 17.27 21.20 8.58
N GLY A 344 16.13 21.87 8.71
CA GLY A 344 15.71 22.96 7.82
C GLY A 344 14.90 22.52 6.58
N VAL A 345 14.89 21.24 6.21
CA VAL A 345 14.17 20.78 5.00
C VAL A 345 12.66 20.97 5.15
N ALA A 346 12.10 20.52 6.27
CA ALA A 346 10.67 20.68 6.56
C ALA A 346 10.27 22.16 6.62
N GLU A 347 11.08 23.00 7.26
CA GLU A 347 10.82 24.44 7.40
C GLU A 347 10.88 25.19 6.07
N VAL A 348 11.70 24.73 5.13
CA VAL A 348 11.76 25.29 3.76
C VAL A 348 10.49 24.98 3.00
N GLU A 349 10.01 23.74 3.04
CA GLU A 349 8.79 23.36 2.31
C GLU A 349 7.53 23.95 2.96
N GLU A 350 7.45 23.96 4.29
CA GLU A 350 6.36 24.60 5.05
C GLU A 350 6.21 26.10 4.71
N LYS A 351 7.33 26.81 4.54
CA LYS A 351 7.33 28.23 4.13
C LYS A 351 6.82 28.44 2.70
N LYS A 352 6.98 27.46 1.82
CA LYS A 352 6.46 27.54 0.44
C LYS A 352 4.98 27.18 0.39
N CYS A 353 4.58 26.15 1.13
CA CYS A 353 3.21 25.65 1.18
C CYS A 353 2.95 24.95 2.52
N ALA A 354 1.98 25.44 3.29
CA ALA A 354 1.61 24.82 4.58
C ALA A 354 1.03 23.40 4.43
N GLU A 355 0.49 23.07 3.25
CA GLU A 355 -0.10 21.76 2.95
C GLU A 355 0.90 20.79 2.28
N TRP A 356 2.21 21.07 2.32
CA TRP A 356 3.21 20.27 1.60
C TRP A 356 3.16 18.78 1.94
N MET A 357 2.90 18.42 3.21
CA MET A 357 2.79 17.02 3.64
C MET A 357 1.54 16.29 3.15
N VAL A 358 0.49 17.00 2.76
CA VAL A 358 -0.77 16.39 2.28
C VAL A 358 -0.98 16.57 0.77
N SER A 359 -0.04 17.24 0.12
CA SER A 359 -0.10 17.57 -1.32
C SER A 359 0.17 16.38 -2.25
N SER A 360 0.73 15.27 -1.75
CA SER A 360 1.29 14.18 -2.56
C SER A 360 2.44 14.61 -3.49
N GLU A 361 3.04 15.78 -3.26
CA GLU A 361 4.10 16.30 -4.12
C GLU A 361 5.49 15.74 -3.80
N PHE A 362 5.70 15.39 -2.53
CA PHE A 362 6.99 14.99 -1.96
C PHE A 362 7.04 13.50 -1.61
N ALA A 363 8.24 12.97 -1.49
CA ALA A 363 8.48 11.58 -1.13
C ALA A 363 9.69 11.42 -0.22
N VAL A 364 9.78 10.24 0.40
CA VAL A 364 10.97 9.78 1.12
C VAL A 364 11.28 8.33 0.72
N VAL A 365 12.57 8.03 0.65
CA VAL A 365 13.15 6.68 0.58
C VAL A 365 14.04 6.54 1.80
N GLU A 366 13.56 5.83 2.82
CA GLU A 366 14.28 5.70 4.10
C GLU A 366 14.62 4.23 4.35
N PHE A 367 15.91 3.91 4.44
CA PHE A 367 16.43 2.55 4.59
C PHE A 367 17.05 2.37 5.98
N VAL A 368 16.74 1.24 6.62
CA VAL A 368 17.34 0.84 7.90
C VAL A 368 17.84 -0.58 7.78
N ASN A 369 19.12 -0.77 8.05
CA ASN A 369 19.71 -2.08 8.29
C ASN A 369 19.95 -2.27 9.79
N PRO A 370 19.15 -3.10 10.49
CA PRO A 370 19.35 -3.33 11.92
C PRO A 370 20.61 -4.16 12.23
N ARG A 371 21.20 -4.79 11.20
CA ARG A 371 22.37 -5.68 11.31
C ARG A 371 23.71 -4.95 11.03
N SER A 372 23.69 -3.66 10.72
CA SER A 372 24.89 -2.83 10.48
C SER A 372 25.36 -2.08 11.71
#